data_AF-A0A419E1Q2-F1
#
_entry.id   AF-A0A419E1Q2-F1
#
_cell.length_a   1.000
_cell.length_b   1.000
_cell.length_c   1.000
_cell.angle_alpha   90.00
_cell.angle_beta   90.00
_cell.angle_gamma   90.00
#
_symmetry.space_group_name_H-M   'P 1'
#
loop_
_entity.id
_entity.type
_entity.pdbx_description
1 polymer ?
#
loop_
_entity_poly.entity_id
_entity_poly.type
_entity_poly.pdbx_seq_one_letter_code
_entity_poly.pdbx_strand_id
1 'polypeptide(L)'
;MLRGSKKKLTAKAAKTQREKENLAAFACFAVQKEIMEYTLRPSQTDILRYRGGKLGISAVPGSGKTFTLSALAAQIISSGALETDQDVLIVTLVNSAVDNFSARISQMVEARGLIPHLGYRVRTLHGLAHDIVREKPSLVGLEDRFQIVDDRESEFIRKESANAWLSTFPNHLDDYFDPEMDNNKRDWTRRQHLPDLVHSLGLAFIRTCKNYALAPEDLRAKLNEAPALLPLAEMGWWIYDKYQQALRYRGAVDFDDLIMYAHRILQSDAEYLARLQYRFPFILEDESQDSSAIQEKILRLLATNWVRVGDPNQAIFETFTTADPKLLRDFIAHEADVSRELPVSGRSQQAIIDVANYLIDWTSASHPAPAVRDALSVPHIQAAAPDDPQPNPPADPEGIRFIPNKFSPEEEVTAVVNSLKHWLPDHQDWTVAVLVPRNLRGTDVINALKAQKIEFVEFLNSTDQTRLTAGALGNVLSFLSEPTSPTKLARAYQV
;
A
#
# COMPACT_ATOMS: atom_id res chain seq x y z
N MET A 1 40.03 -14.83 52.56
CA MET A 1 38.60 -14.45 52.42
C MET A 1 38.10 -14.24 50.98
N LEU A 2 38.92 -14.32 49.91
CA LEU A 2 38.51 -13.94 48.55
C LEU A 2 37.97 -15.06 47.63
N ARG A 3 38.03 -16.35 48.00
CA ARG A 3 37.47 -17.46 47.19
C ARG A 3 36.00 -17.78 47.46
N GLY A 4 35.44 -17.33 48.60
CA GLY A 4 34.03 -17.57 48.96
C GLY A 4 33.04 -16.61 48.28
N SER A 5 33.50 -15.43 47.83
CA SER A 5 32.63 -14.39 47.26
C SER A 5 32.26 -14.66 45.80
N LYS A 6 33.22 -15.14 44.97
CA LYS A 6 32.97 -15.46 43.55
C LYS A 6 31.96 -16.61 43.35
N LYS A 7 32.00 -17.66 44.20
CA LYS A 7 31.03 -18.78 44.14
C LYS A 7 29.60 -18.36 44.52
N LYS A 8 29.44 -17.39 45.43
CA LYS A 8 28.12 -16.86 45.81
C LYS A 8 27.51 -15.98 44.71
N LEU A 9 28.33 -15.19 44.01
CA LEU A 9 27.89 -14.35 42.89
C LEU A 9 27.46 -15.18 41.66
N THR A 10 28.21 -16.23 41.31
CA THR A 10 27.85 -17.13 40.19
C THR A 10 26.58 -17.94 40.48
N ALA A 11 26.39 -18.38 41.73
CA ALA A 11 25.18 -19.10 42.14
C ALA A 11 23.95 -18.18 42.18
N LYS A 12 24.11 -16.90 42.55
CA LYS A 12 23.03 -15.92 42.55
C LYS A 12 22.60 -15.58 41.12
N ALA A 13 23.55 -15.35 40.21
CA ALA A 13 23.26 -15.11 38.79
C ALA A 13 22.57 -16.30 38.10
N ALA A 14 23.04 -17.53 38.35
CA ALA A 14 22.40 -18.73 37.82
C ALA A 14 20.99 -18.95 38.38
N LYS A 15 20.75 -18.61 39.65
CA LYS A 15 19.42 -18.68 40.26
C LYS A 15 18.46 -17.64 39.64
N THR A 16 18.93 -16.42 39.41
CA THR A 16 18.14 -15.36 38.75
C THR A 16 17.84 -15.67 37.29
N GLN A 17 18.76 -16.32 36.57
CA GLN A 17 18.53 -16.78 35.19
C GLN A 17 17.47 -17.88 35.15
N ARG A 18 17.56 -18.87 36.03
CA ARG A 18 16.60 -19.98 36.13
C ARG A 18 15.22 -19.52 36.60
N GLU A 19 15.17 -18.51 37.47
CA GLU A 19 13.92 -17.85 37.87
C GLU A 19 13.30 -17.08 36.70
N LYS A 20 14.09 -16.38 35.87
CA LYS A 20 13.60 -15.72 34.64
C LYS A 20 13.11 -16.73 33.58
N GLU A 21 13.83 -17.83 33.38
CA GLU A 21 13.43 -18.92 32.47
C GLU A 21 12.15 -19.61 32.94
N ASN A 22 12.01 -19.86 34.25
CA ASN A 22 10.78 -20.39 34.82
C ASN A 22 9.62 -19.38 34.74
N LEU A 23 9.87 -18.09 34.93
CA LEU A 23 8.85 -17.05 34.75
C LEU A 23 8.40 -16.95 33.29
N ALA A 24 9.34 -17.05 32.34
CA ALA A 24 9.03 -17.06 30.91
C ALA A 24 8.25 -18.32 30.49
N ALA A 25 8.60 -19.49 31.04
CA ALA A 25 7.87 -20.73 30.81
C ALA A 25 6.47 -20.71 31.44
N PHE A 26 6.32 -20.15 32.65
CA PHE A 26 5.04 -20.01 33.33
C PHE A 26 4.15 -18.96 32.65
N ALA A 27 4.73 -17.85 32.17
CA ALA A 27 4.06 -16.88 31.31
C ALA A 27 3.65 -17.53 29.98
N CYS A 28 4.47 -18.39 29.37
CA CYS A 28 4.09 -19.14 28.17
C CYS A 28 2.90 -20.07 28.42
N PHE A 29 2.86 -20.73 29.58
CA PHE A 29 1.77 -21.63 29.97
C PHE A 29 0.49 -20.87 30.36
N ALA A 30 0.61 -19.70 30.99
CA ALA A 30 -0.51 -18.80 31.31
C ALA A 30 -1.07 -18.15 30.04
N VAL A 31 -0.22 -17.70 29.12
CA VAL A 31 -0.59 -17.20 27.80
C VAL A 31 -1.32 -18.29 26.99
N GLN A 32 -0.87 -19.55 27.03
CA GLN A 32 -1.60 -20.67 26.42
C GLN A 32 -3.00 -20.91 27.02
N LYS A 33 -3.19 -20.59 28.30
CA LYS A 33 -4.48 -20.75 28.99
C LYS A 33 -5.41 -19.54 28.82
N GLU A 34 -4.88 -18.38 28.44
CA GLU A 34 -5.63 -17.13 28.19
C GLU A 34 -5.92 -16.88 26.69
N ILE A 35 -5.37 -17.68 25.77
CA ILE A 35 -5.73 -17.70 24.34
C ILE A 35 -7.16 -18.27 24.09
N MET A 36 -7.88 -18.66 25.16
CA MET A 36 -9.13 -19.43 25.17
C MET A 36 -10.43 -18.72 24.72
N GLU A 37 -10.37 -17.68 23.87
CA GLU A 37 -11.57 -17.16 23.19
C GLU A 37 -11.56 -17.32 21.66
N TYR A 38 -10.41 -17.65 21.06
CA TYR A 38 -10.30 -17.86 19.62
C TYR A 38 -9.61 -19.18 19.31
N THR A 39 -10.27 -20.04 18.55
CA THR A 39 -9.63 -21.21 17.94
C THR A 39 -8.64 -20.71 16.89
N LEU A 40 -7.36 -20.99 17.08
CA LEU A 40 -6.29 -20.55 16.19
C LEU A 40 -5.87 -21.68 15.26
N ARG A 41 -5.52 -21.33 14.01
CA ARG A 41 -4.83 -22.28 13.13
C ARG A 41 -3.43 -22.61 13.68
N PRO A 42 -2.86 -23.79 13.40
CA PRO A 42 -1.51 -24.15 13.84
C PRO A 42 -0.46 -23.11 13.45
N SER A 43 -0.49 -22.63 12.20
CA SER A 43 0.42 -21.59 11.69
C SER A 43 0.29 -20.25 12.44
N GLN A 44 -0.92 -19.86 12.80
CA GLN A 44 -1.19 -18.65 13.60
C GLN A 44 -0.63 -18.81 15.02
N THR A 45 -0.81 -19.99 15.61
CA THR A 45 -0.24 -20.31 16.94
C THR A 45 1.29 -20.23 16.92
N ASP A 46 1.92 -20.73 15.86
CA ASP A 46 3.38 -20.65 15.72
C ASP A 46 3.88 -19.21 15.57
N ILE A 47 3.16 -18.35 14.85
CA ILE A 47 3.47 -16.91 14.76
C ILE A 47 3.32 -16.23 16.12
N LEU A 48 2.28 -16.57 16.89
CA LEU A 48 2.06 -16.04 18.23
C LEU A 48 3.13 -16.46 19.25
N ARG A 49 4.00 -17.43 18.94
CA ARG A 49 5.18 -17.72 19.76
C ARG A 49 6.30 -16.70 19.63
N TYR A 50 6.18 -15.73 18.72
CA TYR A 50 7.16 -14.66 18.55
C TYR A 50 7.41 -13.88 19.84
N ARG A 51 8.68 -13.56 20.12
CA ARG A 51 9.10 -12.81 21.32
C ARG A 51 10.05 -11.65 21.03
N GLY A 52 10.55 -11.53 19.79
CA GLY A 52 11.51 -10.51 19.39
C GLY A 52 12.33 -10.95 18.17
N GLY A 53 13.15 -10.03 17.65
CA GLY A 53 13.93 -10.20 16.43
C GLY A 53 13.18 -9.73 15.17
N LYS A 54 13.61 -10.22 14.01
CA LYS A 54 12.96 -10.00 12.71
C LYS A 54 12.15 -11.24 12.32
N LEU A 55 10.86 -11.06 12.08
CA LEU A 55 9.95 -12.12 11.65
C LEU A 55 9.35 -11.78 10.29
N GLY A 56 9.61 -12.63 9.30
CA GLY A 56 8.97 -12.58 7.98
C GLY A 56 7.80 -13.55 7.91
N ILE A 57 6.63 -13.08 7.46
CA ILE A 57 5.43 -13.91 7.29
C ILE A 57 4.96 -13.82 5.84
N SER A 58 5.09 -14.93 5.11
CA SER A 58 4.44 -15.12 3.81
C SER A 58 3.04 -15.67 4.01
N ALA A 59 2.04 -15.01 3.45
CA ALA A 59 0.65 -15.35 3.70
C ALA A 59 -0.14 -15.40 2.40
N VAL A 60 -1.12 -16.29 2.32
CA VAL A 60 -2.00 -16.38 1.15
C VAL A 60 -3.28 -15.53 1.33
N PRO A 61 -4.09 -15.31 0.28
CA PRO A 61 -5.32 -14.53 0.38
C PRO A 61 -6.31 -15.18 1.34
N GLY A 62 -6.87 -14.42 2.28
CA GLY A 62 -7.86 -14.94 3.24
C GLY A 62 -7.29 -15.84 4.34
N SER A 63 -5.97 -15.83 4.53
CA SER A 63 -5.31 -16.62 5.58
C SER A 63 -5.45 -16.09 7.01
N GLY A 64 -6.00 -14.88 7.16
CA GLY A 64 -6.18 -14.22 8.46
C GLY A 64 -4.97 -13.40 8.91
N LYS A 65 -4.19 -12.82 7.97
CA LYS A 65 -3.08 -11.89 8.22
C LYS A 65 -3.41 -10.85 9.31
N THR A 66 -4.43 -10.04 9.07
CA THR A 66 -4.88 -8.95 9.96
C THR A 66 -5.27 -9.47 11.35
N PHE A 67 -5.98 -10.60 11.43
CA PHE A 67 -6.33 -11.22 12.71
C PHE A 67 -5.09 -11.68 13.47
N THR A 68 -4.16 -12.34 12.77
CA THR A 68 -2.91 -12.86 13.34
C THR A 68 -2.05 -11.73 13.88
N LEU A 69 -1.88 -10.64 13.12
CA LEU A 69 -1.16 -9.46 13.56
C LEU A 69 -1.84 -8.73 14.73
N SER A 70 -3.17 -8.63 14.71
CA SER A 70 -3.93 -8.03 15.83
C SER A 70 -3.76 -8.86 17.12
N ALA A 71 -3.85 -10.18 17.01
CA ALA A 71 -3.64 -11.10 18.12
C ALA A 71 -2.19 -11.03 18.64
N LEU A 72 -1.21 -10.90 17.74
CA LEU A 72 0.19 -10.75 18.11
C LEU A 72 0.45 -9.44 18.85
N ALA A 73 -0.10 -8.32 18.36
CA ALA A 73 -0.03 -7.03 19.04
C ALA A 73 -0.63 -7.13 20.45
N ALA A 74 -1.85 -7.66 20.57
CA ALA A 74 -2.52 -7.80 21.86
C ALA A 74 -1.74 -8.70 22.83
N GLN A 75 -1.09 -9.75 22.33
CA GLN A 75 -0.24 -10.61 23.15
C GLN A 75 1.05 -9.92 23.61
N ILE A 76 1.70 -9.13 22.75
CA ILE A 76 2.90 -8.36 23.12
C ILE A 76 2.53 -7.39 24.25
N ILE A 77 1.42 -6.66 24.09
CA ILE A 77 0.90 -5.71 25.10
C ILE A 77 0.62 -6.43 26.43
N SER A 78 -0.07 -7.57 26.39
CA SER A 78 -0.44 -8.29 27.62
C SER A 78 0.69 -9.06 28.27
N SER A 79 1.78 -9.35 27.55
CA SER A 79 2.92 -10.11 28.07
C SER A 79 3.80 -9.31 29.04
N GLY A 80 3.60 -8.00 29.16
CA GLY A 80 4.48 -7.11 29.92
C GLY A 80 5.83 -6.85 29.25
N ALA A 81 5.91 -7.04 27.92
CA ALA A 81 7.12 -6.78 27.13
C ALA A 81 7.37 -5.28 26.86
N LEU A 82 6.42 -4.41 27.23
CA LEU A 82 6.48 -2.96 27.03
C LEU A 82 6.73 -2.24 28.36
N GLU A 83 7.53 -1.19 28.34
CA GLU A 83 7.61 -0.21 29.41
C GLU A 83 6.43 0.79 29.33
N THR A 84 6.23 1.59 30.38
CA THR A 84 5.05 2.47 30.53
C THR A 84 4.83 3.46 29.37
N ASP A 85 5.92 3.93 28.75
CA ASP A 85 5.89 4.92 27.67
C ASP A 85 6.11 4.29 26.28
N GLN A 86 5.94 2.97 26.16
CA GLN A 86 6.15 2.21 24.93
C GLN A 86 4.85 1.69 24.34
N ASP A 87 4.81 1.68 23.01
CA ASP A 87 3.69 1.20 22.22
C ASP A 87 4.17 0.15 21.19
N VAL A 88 3.34 -0.85 20.88
CA VAL A 88 3.48 -1.59 19.62
C VAL A 88 3.04 -0.68 18.48
N LEU A 89 3.91 -0.45 17.49
CA LEU A 89 3.56 0.30 16.29
C LEU A 89 3.06 -0.66 15.21
N ILE A 90 1.83 -0.47 14.74
CA ILE A 90 1.26 -1.18 13.61
C ILE A 90 1.20 -0.22 12.44
N VAL A 91 1.82 -0.60 11.32
CA VAL A 91 1.82 0.18 10.08
C VAL A 91 1.07 -0.55 8.98
N THR A 92 0.23 0.19 8.25
CA THR A 92 -0.59 -0.32 7.14
C THR A 92 -0.48 0.61 5.92
N LEU A 93 -1.02 0.17 4.77
CA LEU A 93 -1.09 1.02 3.58
C LEU A 93 -2.31 1.95 3.56
N VAL A 94 -3.47 1.46 4.00
CA VAL A 94 -4.77 2.15 3.86
C VAL A 94 -5.41 2.52 5.19
N ASN A 95 -6.13 3.64 5.22
CA ASN A 95 -6.80 4.14 6.43
C ASN A 95 -7.88 3.19 6.95
N SER A 96 -8.62 2.51 6.06
CA SER A 96 -9.62 1.51 6.48
C SER A 96 -9.00 0.34 7.27
N ALA A 97 -7.75 -0.01 6.98
CA ALA A 97 -7.01 -1.01 7.75
C ALA A 97 -6.63 -0.47 9.14
N VAL A 98 -6.32 0.83 9.27
CA VAL A 98 -6.02 1.46 10.56
C VAL A 98 -7.20 1.31 11.53
N ASP A 99 -8.40 1.63 11.06
CA ASP A 99 -9.62 1.51 11.87
C ASP A 99 -9.91 0.04 12.23
N ASN A 100 -9.71 -0.87 11.28
CA ASN A 100 -9.91 -2.31 11.48
C ASN A 100 -8.96 -2.87 12.55
N PHE A 101 -7.66 -2.58 12.45
CA PHE A 101 -6.66 -3.00 13.44
C PHE A 101 -6.96 -2.38 14.81
N SER A 102 -7.27 -1.08 14.85
CA SER A 102 -7.56 -0.39 16.12
C SER A 102 -8.74 -1.03 16.83
N ALA A 103 -9.85 -1.28 16.12
CA ALA A 103 -11.02 -1.93 16.70
C ALA A 103 -10.71 -3.36 17.21
N ARG A 104 -10.01 -4.16 16.41
CA ARG A 104 -9.67 -5.55 16.76
C ARG A 104 -8.71 -5.65 17.94
N ILE A 105 -7.61 -4.89 17.91
CA ILE A 105 -6.64 -4.88 19.00
C ILE A 105 -7.31 -4.38 20.27
N SER A 106 -8.13 -3.33 20.19
CA SER A 106 -8.90 -2.82 21.33
C SER A 106 -9.76 -3.89 21.99
N GLN A 107 -10.57 -4.61 21.20
CA GLN A 107 -11.42 -5.71 21.72
C GLN A 107 -10.57 -6.83 22.36
N MET A 108 -9.47 -7.21 21.71
CA MET A 108 -8.57 -8.25 22.19
C MET A 108 -7.84 -7.86 23.48
N VAL A 109 -7.48 -6.58 23.64
CA VAL A 109 -6.84 -6.04 24.85
C VAL A 109 -7.86 -5.94 25.99
N GLU A 110 -9.08 -5.50 25.70
CA GLU A 110 -10.20 -5.43 26.66
C GLU A 110 -10.57 -6.81 27.21
N ALA A 111 -10.67 -7.82 26.35
CA ALA A 111 -10.93 -9.22 26.74
C ALA A 111 -9.85 -9.78 27.70
N ARG A 112 -8.65 -9.20 27.70
CA ARG A 112 -7.54 -9.54 28.62
C ARG A 112 -7.53 -8.68 29.89
N GLY A 113 -8.57 -7.89 30.14
CA GLY A 113 -8.70 -7.04 31.32
C GLY A 113 -7.80 -5.79 31.32
N LEU A 114 -7.27 -5.41 30.15
CA LEU A 114 -6.43 -4.22 29.98
C LEU A 114 -7.25 -3.05 29.45
N ILE A 115 -6.74 -1.83 29.63
CA ILE A 115 -7.40 -0.61 29.18
C ILE A 115 -7.39 -0.57 27.63
N PRO A 116 -8.55 -0.43 26.97
CA PRO A 116 -8.64 -0.24 25.53
C PRO A 116 -7.78 0.93 25.03
N HIS A 117 -7.23 0.82 23.82
CA HIS A 117 -6.42 1.86 23.16
C HIS A 117 -5.09 2.24 23.85
N LEU A 118 -4.62 1.45 24.83
CA LEU A 118 -3.33 1.64 25.48
C LEU A 118 -2.28 0.62 25.02
N GLY A 119 -1.02 1.04 24.89
CA GLY A 119 0.12 0.18 24.58
C GLY A 119 0.28 -0.14 23.09
N TYR A 120 -0.47 0.51 22.20
CA TYR A 120 -0.31 0.38 20.76
C TYR A 120 -0.66 1.65 20.01
N ARG A 121 -0.12 1.74 18.79
CA ARG A 121 -0.39 2.82 17.84
C ARG A 121 -0.57 2.23 16.45
N VAL A 122 -1.66 2.58 15.78
CA VAL A 122 -1.92 2.18 14.40
C VAL A 122 -1.84 3.41 13.49
N ARG A 123 -1.06 3.30 12.42
CA ARG A 123 -0.86 4.36 11.43
C ARG A 123 -0.75 3.77 10.03
N THR A 124 -1.11 4.56 9.02
CA THR A 124 -0.60 4.28 7.68
C THR A 124 0.87 4.68 7.59
N LEU A 125 1.61 4.17 6.61
CA LEU A 125 3.00 4.61 6.38
C LEU A 125 3.10 6.12 6.12
N HIS A 126 2.16 6.68 5.36
CA HIS A 126 2.05 8.13 5.17
C HIS A 126 1.70 8.87 6.46
N GLY A 127 0.81 8.32 7.29
CA GLY A 127 0.47 8.89 8.60
C GLY A 127 1.66 8.91 9.56
N LEU A 128 2.47 7.84 9.57
CA LEU A 128 3.71 7.80 10.34
C LEU A 128 4.72 8.84 9.85
N ALA A 129 4.92 8.93 8.52
CA ALA A 129 5.80 9.94 7.93
C ALA A 129 5.34 11.36 8.26
N HIS A 130 4.03 11.63 8.19
CA HIS A 130 3.44 12.89 8.58
C HIS A 130 3.70 13.22 10.06
N ASP A 131 3.50 12.27 10.98
CA ASP A 131 3.76 12.46 12.41
C ASP A 131 5.23 12.84 12.66
N ILE A 132 6.17 12.16 11.99
CA ILE A 132 7.62 12.44 12.07
C ILE A 132 7.95 13.85 11.56
N VAL A 133 7.43 14.23 10.39
CA VAL A 133 7.69 15.54 9.78
C VAL A 133 7.06 16.67 10.61
N ARG A 134 5.86 16.46 11.17
CA ARG A 134 5.17 17.43 12.05
C ARG A 134 5.93 17.71 13.34
N GLU A 135 6.63 16.73 13.89
CA GLU A 135 7.41 16.92 15.12
C GLU A 135 8.69 17.73 14.87
N LYS A 136 9.26 17.69 13.66
CA LYS A 136 10.54 18.32 13.32
C LYS A 136 10.55 18.98 11.92
N PRO A 137 9.60 19.89 11.59
CA PRO A 137 9.47 20.43 10.23
C PRO A 137 10.68 21.28 9.82
N SER A 138 11.29 22.00 10.76
CA SER A 138 12.44 22.86 10.50
C SER A 138 13.70 22.11 10.02
N LEU A 139 13.86 20.82 10.36
CA LEU A 139 14.99 20.00 9.92
C LEU A 139 14.97 19.72 8.41
N VAL A 140 13.81 19.87 7.78
CA VAL A 140 13.62 19.68 6.34
C VAL A 140 13.22 20.98 5.63
N GLY A 141 13.43 22.13 6.31
CA GLY A 141 13.17 23.45 5.74
C GLY A 141 11.68 23.77 5.56
N LEU A 142 10.81 23.11 6.34
CA LEU A 142 9.38 23.41 6.35
C LEU A 142 9.02 24.35 7.52
N GLU A 143 8.00 25.17 7.29
CA GLU A 143 7.35 25.94 8.35
C GLU A 143 6.46 25.05 9.22
N ASP A 144 6.20 25.45 10.46
CA ASP A 144 5.38 24.68 11.41
C ASP A 144 3.95 24.38 10.91
N ARG A 145 3.44 25.19 9.98
CA ARG A 145 2.09 25.09 9.42
C ARG A 145 2.10 24.79 7.91
N PHE A 146 3.00 23.92 7.46
CA PHE A 146 3.00 23.47 6.08
C PHE A 146 1.67 22.77 5.71
N GLN A 147 1.30 22.88 4.44
CA GLN A 147 0.12 22.23 3.88
C GLN A 147 0.50 20.96 3.12
N ILE A 148 -0.39 19.97 3.13
CA ILE A 148 -0.23 18.77 2.30
C ILE A 148 -1.16 18.95 1.11
N VAL A 149 -0.60 19.00 -0.09
CA VAL A 149 -1.41 19.07 -1.31
C VAL A 149 -1.96 17.69 -1.66
N ASP A 150 -3.20 17.65 -2.16
CA ASP A 150 -3.79 16.42 -2.67
C ASP A 150 -3.21 16.04 -4.05
N ASP A 151 -3.62 14.87 -4.56
CA ASP A 151 -3.12 14.36 -5.84
C ASP A 151 -3.49 15.26 -7.03
N ARG A 152 -4.65 15.93 -6.97
CA ARG A 152 -5.15 16.78 -8.05
C ARG A 152 -4.35 18.07 -8.14
N GLU A 153 -4.12 18.74 -7.01
CA GLU A 153 -3.28 19.94 -6.95
C GLU A 153 -1.84 19.59 -7.31
N SER A 154 -1.33 18.45 -6.81
CA SER A 154 -0.01 17.94 -7.18
C SER A 154 0.13 17.68 -8.68
N GLU A 155 -0.88 17.05 -9.30
CA GLU A 155 -0.94 16.82 -10.75
C GLU A 155 -0.94 18.14 -11.52
N PHE A 156 -1.76 19.10 -11.10
CA PHE A 156 -1.81 20.43 -11.73
C PHE A 156 -0.45 21.12 -11.71
N ILE A 157 0.21 21.23 -10.55
CA ILE A 157 1.50 21.90 -10.42
C ILE A 157 2.59 21.17 -11.24
N ARG A 158 2.57 19.83 -11.27
CA ARG A 158 3.49 19.05 -12.12
C ARG A 158 3.25 19.29 -13.60
N LYS A 159 1.99 19.36 -14.04
CA LYS A 159 1.62 19.62 -15.44
C LYS A 159 2.08 21.01 -15.86
N GLU A 160 1.90 22.02 -15.02
CA GLU A 160 2.41 23.36 -15.25
C GLU A 160 3.95 23.37 -15.34
N SER A 161 4.64 22.63 -14.48
CA SER A 161 6.09 22.49 -14.52
C SER A 161 6.57 21.83 -15.82
N ALA A 162 5.90 20.77 -16.28
CA ALA A 162 6.20 20.11 -17.55
C ALA A 162 5.94 21.02 -18.77
N ASN A 163 4.83 21.75 -18.77
CA ASN A 163 4.48 22.71 -19.83
C ASN A 163 5.48 23.88 -19.88
N ALA A 164 5.93 24.36 -18.72
CA ALA A 164 6.95 25.39 -18.64
C ALA A 164 8.28 24.91 -19.24
N TRP A 165 8.65 23.64 -19.02
CA TRP A 165 9.84 23.06 -19.64
C TRP A 165 9.72 23.04 -21.17
N LEU A 166 8.60 22.54 -21.70
CA LEU A 166 8.34 22.50 -23.14
C LEU A 166 8.37 23.89 -23.79
N SER A 167 7.86 24.90 -23.09
CA SER A 167 7.87 26.28 -23.59
C SER A 167 9.28 26.89 -23.57
N THR A 168 10.11 26.49 -22.61
CA THR A 168 11.50 26.97 -22.45
C THR A 168 12.44 26.27 -23.43
N PHE A 169 12.22 24.99 -23.70
CA PHE A 169 13.10 24.12 -24.48
C PHE A 169 12.35 23.41 -25.62
N PRO A 170 11.74 24.16 -26.57
CA PRO A 170 10.79 23.62 -27.53
C PRO A 170 11.37 22.54 -28.44
N ASN A 171 12.66 22.60 -28.75
CA ASN A 171 13.33 21.71 -29.71
C ASN A 171 14.22 20.65 -29.05
N HIS A 172 14.24 20.56 -27.72
CA HIS A 172 15.20 19.72 -26.99
C HIS A 172 14.88 18.21 -27.08
N LEU A 173 13.69 17.86 -27.59
CA LEU A 173 13.30 16.48 -27.85
C LEU A 173 13.33 16.12 -29.35
N ASP A 174 13.81 17.01 -30.21
CA ASP A 174 13.75 16.83 -31.67
C ASP A 174 14.52 15.58 -32.13
N ASP A 175 15.66 15.32 -31.49
CA ASP A 175 16.50 14.14 -31.76
C ASP A 175 15.83 12.80 -31.38
N TYR A 176 14.73 12.83 -30.62
CA TYR A 176 13.95 11.63 -30.26
C TYR A 176 12.79 11.37 -31.21
N PHE A 177 12.49 12.28 -32.13
CA PHE A 177 11.51 12.01 -33.18
C PHE A 177 12.12 11.09 -34.24
N ASP A 178 11.27 10.28 -34.86
CA ASP A 178 11.66 9.53 -36.06
C ASP A 178 12.19 10.52 -37.13
N PRO A 179 13.44 10.36 -37.60
CA PRO A 179 14.03 11.22 -38.61
C PRO A 179 13.20 11.28 -39.91
N GLU A 180 12.52 10.19 -40.25
CA GLU A 180 11.70 10.04 -41.45
C GLU A 180 10.27 10.59 -41.27
N MET A 181 9.92 11.07 -40.07
CA MET A 181 8.60 11.62 -39.80
C MET A 181 8.37 12.94 -40.55
N ASP A 182 7.23 13.05 -41.24
CA ASP A 182 6.84 14.27 -41.93
C ASP A 182 6.63 15.44 -40.95
N ASN A 183 6.91 16.66 -41.41
CA ASN A 183 6.88 17.86 -40.57
C ASN A 183 5.47 18.16 -40.01
N ASN A 184 4.40 17.89 -40.76
CA ASN A 184 3.04 18.17 -40.30
C ASN A 184 2.65 17.24 -39.15
N LYS A 185 2.98 15.95 -39.27
CA LYS A 185 2.80 14.95 -38.22
C LYS A 185 3.68 15.23 -37.02
N ARG A 186 4.93 15.66 -37.23
CA ARG A 186 5.84 16.09 -36.15
C ARG A 186 5.24 17.25 -35.35
N ASP A 187 4.73 18.28 -36.01
CA ASP A 187 4.08 19.43 -35.37
C ASP A 187 2.76 19.07 -34.67
N TRP A 188 2.00 18.13 -35.23
CA TRP A 188 0.79 17.61 -34.59
C TRP A 188 1.14 16.81 -33.33
N THR A 189 2.10 15.89 -33.40
CA THR A 189 2.58 15.10 -32.25
C THR A 189 3.16 15.99 -31.16
N ARG A 190 3.94 17.01 -31.53
CA ARG A 190 4.48 17.99 -30.57
C ARG A 190 3.36 18.72 -29.80
N ARG A 191 2.25 19.05 -30.46
CA ARG A 191 1.15 19.77 -29.83
C ARG A 191 0.19 18.87 -29.05
N GLN A 192 -0.09 17.67 -29.55
CA GLN A 192 -1.16 16.82 -29.03
C GLN A 192 -0.68 15.72 -28.08
N HIS A 193 0.56 15.23 -28.23
CA HIS A 193 1.04 14.07 -27.47
C HIS A 193 2.24 14.37 -26.58
N LEU A 194 3.13 15.25 -27.03
CA LEU A 194 4.34 15.55 -26.28
C LEU A 194 4.09 16.15 -24.88
N PRO A 195 3.07 17.02 -24.66
CA PRO A 195 2.78 17.53 -23.32
C PRO A 195 2.45 16.43 -22.30
N ASP A 196 1.56 15.50 -22.66
CA ASP A 196 1.16 14.42 -21.76
C ASP A 196 2.30 13.41 -21.57
N LEU A 197 3.12 13.16 -22.60
CA LEU A 197 4.31 12.32 -22.47
C LEU A 197 5.35 12.94 -21.53
N VAL A 198 5.68 14.22 -21.69
CA VAL A 198 6.66 14.92 -20.83
C VAL A 198 6.14 15.01 -19.41
N HIS A 199 4.84 15.25 -19.21
CA HIS A 199 4.22 15.23 -17.90
C HIS A 199 4.34 13.85 -17.24
N SER A 200 3.99 12.77 -17.95
CA SER A 200 4.08 11.40 -17.41
C SER A 200 5.52 10.96 -17.13
N LEU A 201 6.46 11.31 -17.99
CA LEU A 201 7.90 11.09 -17.76
C LEU A 201 8.40 11.89 -16.55
N GLY A 202 8.01 13.16 -16.44
CA GLY A 202 8.33 14.01 -15.30
C GLY A 202 7.78 13.45 -13.98
N LEU A 203 6.52 12.97 -13.99
CA LEU A 203 5.91 12.30 -12.84
C LEU A 203 6.69 11.05 -12.41
N ALA A 204 6.97 10.15 -13.35
CA ALA A 204 7.73 8.94 -13.07
C ALA A 204 9.12 9.28 -12.51
N PHE A 205 9.81 10.23 -13.13
CA PHE A 205 11.13 10.69 -12.71
C PHE A 205 11.13 11.27 -11.28
N ILE A 206 10.18 12.16 -10.98
CA ILE A 206 10.04 12.78 -9.64
C ILE A 206 9.79 11.71 -8.58
N ARG A 207 8.83 10.80 -8.81
CA ARG A 207 8.52 9.70 -7.88
C ARG A 207 9.73 8.80 -7.64
N THR A 208 10.47 8.46 -8.69
CA THR A 208 11.70 7.68 -8.56
C THR A 208 12.75 8.41 -7.73
N CYS A 209 12.97 9.71 -7.97
CA CYS A 209 13.91 10.51 -7.19
C CYS A 209 13.55 10.55 -5.71
N LYS A 210 12.27 10.83 -5.38
CA LYS A 210 11.77 10.85 -4.01
C LYS A 210 11.88 9.48 -3.33
N ASN A 211 11.62 8.38 -4.04
CA ASN A 211 11.82 7.03 -3.53
C ASN A 211 13.30 6.68 -3.25
N TYR A 212 14.23 7.32 -3.97
CA TYR A 212 15.66 7.25 -3.66
C TYR A 212 16.13 8.27 -2.62
N ALA A 213 15.21 9.04 -2.03
CA ALA A 213 15.47 10.15 -1.12
C ALA A 213 16.35 11.27 -1.72
N LEU A 214 16.30 11.47 -3.04
CA LEU A 214 17.06 12.49 -3.76
C LEU A 214 16.22 13.75 -3.95
N ALA A 215 16.66 14.87 -3.36
CA ALA A 215 16.10 16.18 -3.63
C ALA A 215 16.74 16.78 -4.90
N PRO A 216 16.16 17.86 -5.46
CA PRO A 216 16.71 18.48 -6.66
C PRO A 216 18.18 18.89 -6.51
N GLU A 217 18.60 19.32 -5.32
CA GLU A 217 19.97 19.74 -5.04
C GLU A 217 20.95 18.54 -5.07
N ASP A 218 20.56 17.39 -4.49
CA ASP A 218 21.37 16.16 -4.53
C ASP A 218 21.48 15.61 -5.95
N LEU A 219 20.36 15.66 -6.69
CA LEU A 219 20.33 15.21 -8.07
C LEU A 219 21.19 16.09 -8.98
N ARG A 220 21.18 17.42 -8.77
CA ARG A 220 22.07 18.35 -9.50
C ARG A 220 23.54 17.99 -9.30
N ALA A 221 23.94 17.70 -8.07
CA ALA A 221 25.30 17.29 -7.76
C ALA A 221 25.67 16.00 -8.51
N LYS A 222 24.79 14.98 -8.48
CA LYS A 222 24.99 13.73 -9.21
C LYS A 222 25.07 13.90 -10.73
N LEU A 223 24.24 14.77 -11.31
CA LEU A 223 24.26 15.05 -12.74
C LEU A 223 25.55 15.78 -13.17
N ASN A 224 26.09 16.66 -12.32
CA ASN A 224 27.37 17.33 -12.59
C ASN A 224 28.56 16.35 -12.60
N GLU A 225 28.45 15.25 -11.85
CA GLU A 225 29.46 14.18 -11.80
C GLU A 225 29.24 13.10 -12.86
N ALA A 226 28.16 13.18 -13.65
CA ALA A 226 27.83 12.16 -14.64
C ALA A 226 28.90 12.10 -15.75
N PRO A 227 29.28 10.90 -16.21
CA PRO A 227 30.35 10.73 -17.21
C PRO A 227 29.95 11.20 -18.61
N ALA A 228 28.66 11.44 -18.85
CA ALA A 228 28.12 11.90 -20.11
C ALA A 228 26.91 12.80 -19.85
N LEU A 229 26.58 13.64 -20.84
CA LEU A 229 25.34 14.39 -20.84
C LEU A 229 24.16 13.42 -20.87
N LEU A 230 23.19 13.66 -19.98
CA LEU A 230 21.97 12.86 -19.88
C LEU A 230 20.74 13.76 -20.15
N PRO A 231 20.39 14.06 -21.41
CA PRO A 231 19.38 15.07 -21.76
C PRO A 231 18.01 14.85 -21.10
N LEU A 232 17.55 13.58 -21.02
CA LEU A 232 16.27 13.25 -20.37
C LEU A 232 16.35 13.39 -18.84
N ALA A 233 17.50 13.12 -18.23
CA ALA A 233 17.68 13.31 -16.80
C ALA A 233 17.80 14.80 -16.44
N GLU A 234 18.41 15.61 -17.31
CA GLU A 234 18.42 17.08 -17.21
C GLU A 234 17.01 17.67 -17.31
N MET A 235 16.19 17.18 -18.26
CA MET A 235 14.76 17.50 -18.32
C MET A 235 14.04 17.13 -17.03
N GLY A 236 14.21 15.88 -16.58
CA GLY A 236 13.57 15.38 -15.35
C GLY A 236 13.95 16.20 -14.13
N TRP A 237 15.24 16.54 -13.97
CA TRP A 237 15.74 17.40 -12.91
C TRP A 237 15.12 18.80 -12.96
N TRP A 238 15.07 19.43 -14.13
CA TRP A 238 14.50 20.77 -14.28
C TRP A 238 13.01 20.79 -13.89
N ILE A 239 12.24 19.82 -14.37
CA ILE A 239 10.81 19.69 -14.03
C ILE A 239 10.66 19.44 -12.53
N TYR A 240 11.49 18.57 -11.95
CA TYR A 240 11.46 18.29 -10.51
C TYR A 240 11.79 19.52 -9.66
N ASP A 241 12.84 20.26 -10.00
CA ASP A 241 13.24 21.48 -9.32
C ASP A 241 12.13 22.54 -9.37
N LYS A 242 11.51 22.75 -10.54
CA LYS A 242 10.39 23.70 -10.68
C LYS A 242 9.15 23.26 -9.90
N TYR A 243 8.86 21.96 -9.90
CA TYR A 243 7.79 21.40 -9.10
C TYR A 243 8.03 21.64 -7.60
N GLN A 244 9.21 21.31 -7.08
CA GLN A 244 9.53 21.54 -5.65
C GLN A 244 9.59 23.03 -5.31
N GLN A 245 10.07 23.91 -6.19
CA GLN A 245 10.01 25.36 -5.99
C GLN A 245 8.56 25.85 -5.88
N ALA A 246 7.66 25.36 -6.73
CA ALA A 246 6.26 25.72 -6.71
C ALA A 246 5.55 25.23 -5.43
N LEU A 247 5.90 24.05 -4.93
CA LEU A 247 5.42 23.55 -3.63
C LEU A 247 5.94 24.41 -2.47
N ARG A 248 7.26 24.69 -2.43
CA ARG A 248 7.89 25.54 -1.42
C ARG A 248 7.26 26.94 -1.35
N TYR A 249 6.99 27.57 -2.50
CA TYR A 249 6.33 28.88 -2.58
C TYR A 249 4.92 28.88 -1.95
N ARG A 250 4.21 27.75 -1.99
CA ARG A 250 2.89 27.57 -1.37
C ARG A 250 2.97 27.18 0.11
N GLY A 251 4.17 27.00 0.67
CA GLY A 251 4.35 26.40 1.99
C GLY A 251 3.78 24.98 2.05
N ALA A 252 3.87 24.24 0.94
CA ALA A 252 3.21 22.94 0.79
C ALA A 252 4.19 21.80 0.46
N VAL A 253 3.74 20.58 0.70
CA VAL A 253 4.42 19.32 0.38
C VAL A 253 3.41 18.33 -0.21
N ASP A 254 3.88 17.41 -1.04
CA ASP A 254 3.06 16.26 -1.47
C ASP A 254 3.29 15.03 -0.57
N PHE A 255 2.58 13.93 -0.85
CA PHE A 255 2.70 12.70 -0.08
C PHE A 255 4.08 12.04 -0.20
N ASP A 256 4.70 12.09 -1.38
CA ASP A 256 6.04 11.53 -1.61
C ASP A 256 7.12 12.32 -0.84
N ASP A 257 6.96 13.64 -0.72
CA ASP A 257 7.81 14.52 0.08
C ASP A 257 7.74 14.16 1.57
N LEU A 258 6.55 13.87 2.10
CA LEU A 258 6.41 13.48 3.52
C LEU A 258 7.26 12.25 3.85
N ILE A 259 7.23 11.23 2.99
CA ILE A 259 8.01 10.01 3.21
C ILE A 259 9.52 10.32 3.08
N MET A 260 9.90 11.07 2.05
CA MET A 260 11.30 11.47 1.87
C MET A 260 11.84 12.28 3.05
N TYR A 261 11.07 13.27 3.51
CA TYR A 261 11.44 14.13 4.61
C TYR A 261 11.48 13.38 5.94
N ALA A 262 10.54 12.47 6.19
CA ALA A 262 10.59 11.60 7.37
C ALA A 262 11.90 10.80 7.41
N HIS A 263 12.30 10.18 6.29
CA HIS A 263 13.57 9.47 6.20
C HIS A 263 14.77 10.40 6.50
N ARG A 264 14.80 11.60 5.91
CA ARG A 264 15.88 12.58 6.16
C ARG A 264 15.96 13.04 7.61
N ILE A 265 14.82 13.31 8.25
CA ILE A 265 14.75 13.69 9.66
C ILE A 265 15.39 12.60 10.52
N LEU A 266 14.98 11.35 10.33
CA LEU A 266 15.51 10.21 11.09
C LEU A 266 17.02 10.00 10.88
N GLN A 267 17.54 10.30 9.69
CA GLN A 267 18.98 10.23 9.42
C GLN A 267 19.77 11.39 10.05
N SER A 268 19.15 12.57 10.17
CA SER A 268 19.82 13.80 10.64
C SER A 268 19.77 14.00 12.15
N ASP A 269 18.76 13.47 12.84
CA ASP A 269 18.53 13.66 14.28
C ASP A 269 18.55 12.30 15.01
N ALA A 270 19.75 11.88 15.42
CA ALA A 270 19.95 10.59 16.09
C ALA A 270 19.27 10.50 17.46
N GLU A 271 19.13 11.62 18.18
CA GLU A 271 18.44 11.65 19.48
C GLU A 271 16.94 11.44 19.28
N TYR A 272 16.36 12.08 18.26
CA TYR A 272 14.96 11.87 17.91
C TYR A 272 14.70 10.43 17.44
N LEU A 273 15.57 9.88 16.60
CA LEU A 273 15.50 8.48 16.19
C LEU A 273 15.52 7.55 17.41
N ALA A 274 16.45 7.75 18.34
CA ALA A 274 16.55 6.94 19.56
C ALA A 274 15.28 7.03 20.42
N ARG A 275 14.65 8.21 20.51
CA ARG A 275 13.36 8.39 21.20
C ARG A 275 12.24 7.57 20.54
N LEU A 276 12.17 7.56 19.21
CA LEU A 276 11.16 6.77 18.49
C LEU A 276 11.42 5.27 18.58
N GLN A 277 12.68 4.83 18.50
CA GLN A 277 13.07 3.43 18.71
C GLN A 277 12.72 2.95 20.12
N TYR A 278 12.98 3.78 21.14
CA TYR A 278 12.58 3.50 22.51
C TYR A 278 11.06 3.40 22.64
N ARG A 279 10.32 4.34 22.04
CA ARG A 279 8.85 4.35 22.08
C ARG A 279 8.22 3.17 21.36
N PHE A 280 8.80 2.71 20.25
CA PHE A 280 8.26 1.64 19.40
C PHE A 280 9.20 0.43 19.37
N PRO A 281 9.32 -0.33 20.48
CA PRO A 281 10.20 -1.49 20.55
C PRO A 281 9.78 -2.61 19.59
N PHE A 282 8.50 -2.67 19.20
CA PHE A 282 7.93 -3.62 18.25
C PHE A 282 7.22 -2.88 17.12
N ILE A 283 7.56 -3.22 15.88
CA ILE A 283 6.90 -2.74 14.67
C ILE A 283 6.28 -3.92 13.92
N LEU A 284 4.98 -3.85 13.67
CA LEU A 284 4.22 -4.82 12.88
C LEU A 284 3.75 -4.16 11.58
N GLU A 285 4.23 -4.65 10.45
CA GLU A 285 3.88 -4.16 9.11
C GLU A 285 2.93 -5.13 8.43
N ASP A 286 1.75 -4.64 8.03
CA ASP A 286 0.78 -5.35 7.20
C ASP A 286 0.88 -4.91 5.74
N GLU A 287 0.49 -5.79 4.81
CA GLU A 287 0.55 -5.58 3.35
C GLU A 287 1.94 -5.13 2.85
N SER A 288 2.99 -5.68 3.44
CA SER A 288 4.40 -5.32 3.16
C SER A 288 4.86 -5.58 1.72
N GLN A 289 4.10 -6.33 0.92
CA GLN A 289 4.36 -6.48 -0.52
C GLN A 289 4.17 -5.18 -1.31
N ASP A 290 3.41 -4.23 -0.75
CA ASP A 290 3.09 -2.95 -1.39
C ASP A 290 3.92 -1.79 -0.83
N SER A 291 4.94 -2.09 -0.02
CA SER A 291 5.86 -1.10 0.53
C SER A 291 6.89 -0.64 -0.51
N SER A 292 7.24 0.64 -0.47
CA SER A 292 8.32 1.22 -1.28
C SER A 292 9.67 1.14 -0.58
N ALA A 293 10.76 1.30 -1.35
CA ALA A 293 12.12 1.23 -0.83
C ALA A 293 12.39 2.26 0.28
N ILE A 294 11.85 3.47 0.17
CA ILE A 294 12.05 4.49 1.21
C ILE A 294 11.21 4.25 2.46
N GLN A 295 10.00 3.71 2.33
CA GLN A 295 9.18 3.30 3.47
C GLN A 295 9.89 2.20 4.26
N GLU A 296 10.45 1.21 3.56
CA GLU A 296 11.24 0.16 4.18
C GLU A 296 12.47 0.72 4.91
N LYS A 297 13.19 1.68 4.31
CA LYS A 297 14.32 2.35 4.97
C LYS A 297 13.90 3.04 6.28
N ILE A 298 12.76 3.71 6.30
CA ILE A 298 12.21 4.34 7.53
C ILE A 298 11.94 3.27 8.58
N LEU A 299 11.21 2.21 8.24
CA LEU A 299 10.90 1.14 9.18
C LEU A 299 12.17 0.45 9.68
N ARG A 300 13.15 0.23 8.81
CA ARG A 300 14.44 -0.37 9.16
C ARG A 300 15.26 0.49 10.12
N LEU A 301 15.19 1.82 10.00
CA LEU A 301 15.80 2.74 10.97
C LEU A 301 15.09 2.65 12.33
N LEU A 302 13.76 2.54 12.34
CA LEU A 302 12.96 2.54 13.57
C LEU A 302 12.92 1.18 14.28
N ALA A 303 12.94 0.06 13.54
CA ALA A 303 12.60 -1.23 14.08
C ALA A 303 13.77 -1.88 14.81
N THR A 304 13.56 -2.19 16.10
CA THR A 304 14.41 -3.14 16.84
C THR A 304 13.87 -4.56 16.70
N ASN A 305 12.56 -4.73 16.91
CA ASN A 305 11.84 -5.97 16.64
C ASN A 305 10.84 -5.70 15.50
N TRP A 306 10.97 -6.42 14.39
CA TRP A 306 10.20 -6.13 13.17
C TRP A 306 9.49 -7.36 12.65
N VAL A 307 8.17 -7.28 12.58
CA VAL A 307 7.33 -8.29 11.94
C VAL A 307 6.83 -7.72 10.62
N ARG A 308 7.16 -8.39 9.51
CA ARG A 308 6.65 -8.06 8.18
C ARG A 308 5.72 -9.14 7.70
N VAL A 309 4.50 -8.78 7.33
CA VAL A 309 3.49 -9.70 6.81
C VAL A 309 3.01 -9.22 5.47
N GLY A 310 2.88 -10.14 4.53
CA GLY A 310 2.35 -9.81 3.21
C GLY A 310 2.09 -11.05 2.39
N ASP A 311 1.47 -10.82 1.24
CA ASP A 311 1.25 -11.84 0.22
C ASP A 311 2.04 -11.46 -1.04
N PRO A 312 3.16 -12.16 -1.33
CA PRO A 312 3.98 -11.88 -2.51
C PRO A 312 3.20 -11.92 -3.83
N ASN A 313 2.08 -12.64 -3.88
CA ASN A 313 1.24 -12.80 -5.06
C ASN A 313 0.13 -11.74 -5.16
N GLN A 314 -0.01 -10.84 -4.17
CA GLN A 314 -0.99 -9.75 -4.18
C GLN A 314 -0.37 -8.37 -4.44
N ALA A 315 0.90 -8.31 -4.84
CA ALA A 315 1.60 -7.07 -5.17
C ALA A 315 1.10 -6.48 -6.50
N ILE A 316 0.00 -5.71 -6.43
CA ILE A 316 -0.64 -5.12 -7.62
C ILE A 316 -0.32 -3.63 -7.81
N PHE A 317 0.37 -3.01 -6.86
CA PHE A 317 0.67 -1.58 -6.89
C PHE A 317 1.96 -1.21 -7.64
N GLU A 318 2.77 -2.18 -8.08
CA GLU A 318 4.07 -1.94 -8.76
C GLU A 318 3.98 -1.00 -9.96
N THR A 319 2.93 -1.13 -10.79
CA THR A 319 2.83 -0.38 -12.05
C THR A 319 2.46 1.09 -11.84
N PHE A 320 1.84 1.42 -10.70
CA PHE A 320 1.24 2.73 -10.46
C PHE A 320 1.89 3.49 -9.30
N THR A 321 2.76 2.82 -8.54
CA THR A 321 3.43 3.33 -7.35
C THR A 321 4.92 2.95 -7.37
N THR A 322 5.64 3.24 -6.28
CA THR A 322 7.04 2.85 -6.08
C THR A 322 7.19 1.57 -5.24
N ALA A 323 6.09 0.82 -5.06
CA ALA A 323 6.07 -0.47 -4.38
C ALA A 323 6.94 -1.50 -5.12
N ASP A 324 7.64 -2.33 -4.35
CA ASP A 324 8.45 -3.42 -4.89
C ASP A 324 8.32 -4.66 -3.99
N PRO A 325 7.62 -5.73 -4.41
CA PRO A 325 7.46 -6.93 -3.60
C PRO A 325 8.74 -7.73 -3.45
N LYS A 326 9.80 -7.43 -4.21
CA LYS A 326 11.13 -7.98 -3.92
C LYS A 326 11.57 -7.61 -2.52
N LEU A 327 11.18 -6.45 -1.99
CA LEU A 327 11.53 -6.03 -0.64
C LEU A 327 10.99 -6.99 0.43
N LEU A 328 9.75 -7.48 0.27
CA LEU A 328 9.20 -8.50 1.17
C LEU A 328 9.89 -9.85 0.96
N ARG A 329 10.07 -10.27 -0.30
CA ARG A 329 10.72 -11.56 -0.62
C ARG A 329 12.14 -11.63 -0.10
N ASP A 330 12.94 -10.59 -0.32
CA ASP A 330 14.32 -10.47 0.13
C ASP A 330 14.40 -10.42 1.66
N PHE A 331 13.48 -9.71 2.32
CA PHE A 331 13.41 -9.72 3.78
C PHE A 331 13.16 -11.12 4.33
N ILE A 332 12.18 -11.85 3.79
CA ILE A 332 11.86 -13.23 4.22
C ILE A 332 13.03 -14.19 3.93
N ALA A 333 13.73 -14.01 2.81
CA ALA A 333 14.79 -14.92 2.38
C ALA A 333 16.15 -14.65 3.05
N HIS A 334 16.44 -13.39 3.38
CA HIS A 334 17.82 -12.97 3.70
C HIS A 334 17.96 -12.15 4.99
N GLU A 335 16.89 -11.56 5.52
CA GLU A 335 16.98 -10.66 6.68
C GLU A 335 16.22 -11.10 7.92
N ALA A 336 15.15 -11.87 7.76
CA ALA A 336 14.36 -12.37 8.86
C ALA A 336 15.17 -13.39 9.67
N ASP A 337 15.16 -13.24 11.00
CA ASP A 337 15.72 -14.26 11.91
C ASP A 337 14.90 -15.54 11.84
N VAL A 338 13.60 -15.39 11.62
CA VAL A 338 12.63 -16.47 11.51
C VAL A 338 11.63 -16.14 10.41
N SER A 339 11.36 -17.12 9.55
CA SER A 339 10.31 -17.02 8.53
C SER A 339 9.17 -18.00 8.84
N ARG A 340 7.93 -17.58 8.63
CA ARG A 340 6.71 -18.37 8.84
C ARG A 340 5.77 -18.19 7.65
N GLU A 341 4.85 -19.14 7.51
CA GLU A 341 3.84 -19.12 6.46
C GLU A 341 2.43 -19.14 7.06
N LEU A 342 1.48 -18.50 6.36
CA LEU A 342 0.04 -18.63 6.58
C LEU A 342 -0.61 -19.20 5.31
N PRO A 343 -0.51 -20.52 5.06
CA PRO A 343 -0.94 -21.12 3.79
C PRO A 343 -2.44 -21.46 3.74
N VAL A 344 -3.11 -21.54 4.90
CA VAL A 344 -4.50 -21.99 5.00
C VAL A 344 -5.47 -20.83 4.84
N SER A 345 -6.46 -20.97 3.95
CA SER A 345 -7.53 -19.99 3.69
C SER A 345 -8.91 -20.63 3.72
N GLY A 346 -9.82 -20.00 4.47
CA GLY A 346 -11.23 -20.38 4.56
C GLY A 346 -12.16 -19.56 3.67
N ARG A 347 -11.61 -18.67 2.83
CA ARG A 347 -12.40 -17.63 2.14
C ARG A 347 -13.18 -18.15 0.94
N SER A 348 -12.61 -19.11 0.20
CA SER A 348 -13.08 -19.48 -1.14
C SER A 348 -13.31 -20.98 -1.24
N GLN A 349 -14.24 -21.42 -2.08
CA GLN A 349 -14.45 -22.84 -2.35
C GLN A 349 -13.23 -23.48 -3.05
N GLN A 350 -13.13 -24.82 -2.98
CA GLN A 350 -11.99 -25.58 -3.50
C GLN A 350 -11.70 -25.28 -4.99
N ALA A 351 -12.72 -25.19 -5.85
CA ALA A 351 -12.51 -24.93 -7.27
C ALA A 351 -11.78 -23.58 -7.55
N ILE A 352 -12.05 -22.55 -6.74
CA ILE A 352 -11.37 -21.25 -6.87
C ILE A 352 -9.92 -21.35 -6.39
N ILE A 353 -9.70 -22.08 -5.30
CA ILE A 353 -8.35 -22.36 -4.78
C ILE A 353 -7.51 -23.12 -5.81
N ASP A 354 -8.09 -24.14 -6.44
CA ASP A 354 -7.41 -24.96 -7.44
C ASP A 354 -7.01 -24.13 -8.67
N VAL A 355 -7.90 -23.26 -9.17
CA VAL A 355 -7.58 -22.35 -10.28
C VAL A 355 -6.47 -21.36 -9.87
N ALA A 356 -6.52 -20.80 -8.68
CA ALA A 356 -5.48 -19.88 -8.19
C ALA A 356 -4.11 -20.57 -8.09
N ASN A 357 -4.06 -21.78 -7.53
CA ASN A 357 -2.82 -22.56 -7.44
C ASN A 357 -2.32 -22.99 -8.82
N TYR A 358 -3.21 -23.39 -9.72
CA TYR A 358 -2.87 -23.69 -11.12
C TYR A 358 -2.24 -22.48 -11.82
N LEU A 359 -2.75 -21.26 -11.58
CA LEU A 359 -2.18 -20.05 -12.17
C LEU A 359 -0.75 -19.77 -11.67
N ILE A 360 -0.44 -20.08 -10.41
CA ILE A 360 0.94 -20.01 -9.88
C ILE A 360 1.85 -20.97 -10.65
N ASP A 361 1.44 -22.23 -10.77
CA ASP A 361 2.22 -23.28 -11.44
C ASP A 361 2.40 -22.99 -12.94
N TRP A 362 1.32 -22.60 -13.62
CA TRP A 362 1.34 -22.26 -15.03
C TRP A 362 2.21 -21.03 -15.30
N THR A 363 2.12 -19.99 -14.46
CA THR A 363 2.95 -18.79 -14.59
C THR A 363 4.42 -19.14 -14.47
N SER A 364 4.77 -19.95 -13.47
CA SER A 364 6.17 -20.31 -13.18
C SER A 364 6.77 -21.26 -14.21
N ALA A 365 6.02 -22.27 -14.65
CA ALA A 365 6.54 -23.34 -15.50
C ALA A 365 6.34 -23.08 -16.99
N SER A 366 5.21 -22.48 -17.38
CA SER A 366 4.69 -22.56 -18.76
C SER A 366 4.42 -21.21 -19.40
N HIS A 367 4.46 -20.09 -18.68
CA HIS A 367 4.15 -18.78 -19.26
C HIS A 367 5.08 -18.49 -20.47
N PRO A 368 4.55 -18.04 -21.62
CA PRO A 368 5.34 -17.87 -22.84
C PRO A 368 6.42 -16.79 -22.72
N ALA A 369 6.16 -15.73 -21.95
CA ALA A 369 7.15 -14.70 -21.65
C ALA A 369 8.02 -15.11 -20.45
N PRO A 370 9.35 -15.31 -20.61
CA PRO A 370 10.22 -15.69 -19.50
C PRO A 370 10.31 -14.64 -18.39
N ALA A 371 10.20 -13.36 -18.75
CA ALA A 371 10.33 -12.22 -17.83
C ALA A 371 9.20 -12.08 -16.80
N VAL A 372 8.15 -12.91 -16.87
CA VAL A 372 7.05 -12.90 -15.89
C VAL A 372 6.92 -14.23 -15.14
N ARG A 373 7.82 -15.19 -15.38
CA ARG A 373 7.75 -16.51 -14.73
C ARG A 373 8.06 -16.46 -13.24
N ASP A 374 8.59 -15.36 -12.76
CA ASP A 374 8.84 -15.05 -11.35
C ASP A 374 7.77 -14.14 -10.73
N ALA A 375 6.70 -13.80 -11.48
CA ALA A 375 5.66 -12.89 -10.99
C ALA A 375 4.77 -13.50 -9.90
N LEU A 376 4.60 -14.84 -9.92
CA LEU A 376 3.87 -15.58 -8.88
C LEU A 376 4.81 -16.59 -8.23
N SER A 377 4.57 -16.87 -6.95
CA SER A 377 5.43 -17.71 -6.12
C SER A 377 4.62 -18.56 -5.13
N VAL A 378 5.24 -19.63 -4.64
CA VAL A 378 4.71 -20.43 -3.52
C VAL A 378 4.78 -19.64 -2.21
N PRO A 379 3.96 -19.94 -1.18
CA PRO A 379 3.15 -21.17 -0.98
C PRO A 379 1.84 -21.21 -1.77
N HIS A 380 1.37 -22.42 -2.05
CA HIS A 380 0.01 -22.66 -2.54
C HIS A 380 -1.02 -22.39 -1.44
N ILE A 381 -2.22 -21.97 -1.84
CA ILE A 381 -3.36 -21.84 -0.95
C ILE A 381 -3.83 -23.25 -0.55
N GLN A 382 -3.94 -23.48 0.75
CA GLN A 382 -4.51 -24.69 1.35
C GLN A 382 -5.93 -24.38 1.83
N ALA A 383 -6.87 -25.28 1.58
CA ALA A 383 -8.20 -25.17 2.14
C ALA A 383 -8.16 -25.35 3.67
N ALA A 384 -9.02 -24.61 4.36
CA ALA A 384 -9.29 -24.79 5.77
C ALA A 384 -10.01 -26.12 6.02
N ALA A 385 -9.74 -26.72 7.18
CA ALA A 385 -10.41 -27.94 7.59
C ALA A 385 -11.90 -27.68 7.90
N PRO A 386 -12.78 -28.69 7.86
CA PRO A 386 -14.21 -28.51 8.17
C PRO A 386 -14.50 -28.00 9.59
N ASP A 387 -13.59 -28.28 10.53
CA ASP A 387 -13.63 -27.81 11.93
C ASP A 387 -12.87 -26.49 12.15
N ASP A 388 -12.34 -25.88 11.09
CA ASP A 388 -11.74 -24.55 11.15
C ASP A 388 -12.79 -23.50 11.56
N PRO A 389 -12.40 -22.42 12.26
CA PRO A 389 -13.32 -21.34 12.62
C PRO A 389 -13.96 -20.65 11.43
N GLN A 390 -13.30 -20.72 10.28
CA GLN A 390 -13.79 -20.23 9.00
C GLN A 390 -13.62 -21.37 7.98
N PRO A 391 -14.52 -22.37 7.96
CA PRO A 391 -14.45 -23.43 6.97
C PRO A 391 -14.76 -22.88 5.59
N ASN A 392 -14.19 -23.49 4.55
CA ASN A 392 -14.44 -23.06 3.18
C ASN A 392 -15.92 -23.25 2.80
N PRO A 393 -16.46 -22.40 1.91
CA PRO A 393 -17.74 -22.66 1.28
C PRO A 393 -17.76 -24.04 0.62
N PRO A 394 -18.93 -24.71 0.56
CA PRO A 394 -19.05 -26.02 -0.07
C PRO A 394 -18.61 -25.97 -1.52
N ALA A 395 -18.04 -27.07 -2.01
CA ALA A 395 -17.63 -27.18 -3.40
C ALA A 395 -18.84 -27.13 -4.33
N ASP A 396 -18.81 -26.21 -5.29
CA ASP A 396 -19.78 -26.09 -6.38
C ASP A 396 -19.05 -26.24 -7.72
N PRO A 397 -19.20 -27.38 -8.41
CA PRO A 397 -18.61 -27.62 -9.72
C PRO A 397 -19.06 -26.61 -10.79
N GLU A 398 -20.22 -25.96 -10.63
CA GLU A 398 -20.70 -24.91 -11.54
C GLU A 398 -20.31 -23.49 -11.10
N GLY A 399 -19.59 -23.36 -9.98
CA GLY A 399 -19.26 -22.08 -9.37
C GLY A 399 -18.21 -21.27 -10.11
N ILE A 400 -17.54 -21.85 -11.12
CA ILE A 400 -16.67 -21.13 -12.07
C ILE A 400 -17.19 -21.37 -13.48
N ARG A 401 -17.54 -20.28 -14.17
CA ARG A 401 -18.05 -20.32 -15.54
C ARG A 401 -17.17 -19.45 -16.44
N PHE A 402 -16.49 -20.08 -17.38
CA PHE A 402 -15.81 -19.39 -18.47
C PHE A 402 -16.76 -19.26 -19.65
N ILE A 403 -16.99 -18.03 -20.12
CA ILE A 403 -17.80 -17.78 -21.31
C ILE A 403 -16.85 -17.70 -22.52
N PRO A 404 -16.80 -18.72 -23.40
CA PRO A 404 -15.84 -18.76 -24.51
C PRO A 404 -16.24 -17.88 -25.70
N ASN A 405 -17.42 -17.26 -25.63
CA ASN A 405 -17.93 -16.40 -26.69
C ASN A 405 -17.03 -15.17 -26.83
N LYS A 406 -16.73 -14.79 -28.08
CA LYS A 406 -16.05 -13.53 -28.37
C LYS A 406 -17.07 -12.41 -28.35
N PHE A 407 -16.80 -11.38 -27.56
CA PHE A 407 -17.60 -10.16 -27.51
C PHE A 407 -16.76 -8.98 -28.01
N SER A 408 -17.40 -8.02 -28.67
CA SER A 408 -16.88 -6.65 -28.64
C SER A 408 -16.89 -6.14 -27.19
N PRO A 409 -16.08 -5.13 -26.84
CA PRO A 409 -16.09 -4.62 -25.49
C PRO A 409 -17.46 -4.08 -25.02
N GLU A 410 -18.25 -3.49 -25.92
CA GLU A 410 -19.60 -3.00 -25.64
C GLU A 410 -20.60 -4.16 -25.47
N GLU A 411 -20.45 -5.21 -26.28
CA GLU A 411 -21.24 -6.43 -26.18
C GLU A 411 -20.97 -7.17 -24.87
N GLU A 412 -19.72 -7.21 -24.40
CA GLU A 412 -19.34 -7.83 -23.13
C GLU A 412 -20.02 -7.12 -21.95
N VAL A 413 -19.94 -5.78 -21.90
CA VAL A 413 -20.61 -4.98 -20.87
C VAL A 413 -22.11 -5.24 -20.88
N THR A 414 -22.72 -5.28 -22.07
CA THR A 414 -24.15 -5.54 -22.23
C THR A 414 -24.51 -6.95 -21.75
N ALA A 415 -23.69 -7.95 -22.06
CA ALA A 415 -23.90 -9.34 -21.63
C ALA A 415 -23.81 -9.48 -20.11
N VAL A 416 -22.82 -8.86 -19.48
CA VAL A 416 -22.66 -8.86 -18.00
C VAL A 416 -23.86 -8.20 -17.34
N VAL A 417 -24.26 -7.00 -17.79
CA VAL A 417 -25.41 -6.29 -17.21
C VAL A 417 -26.71 -7.06 -17.40
N ASN A 418 -26.92 -7.67 -18.57
CA ASN A 418 -28.08 -8.53 -18.80
C ASN A 418 -28.05 -9.74 -17.88
N SER A 419 -26.89 -10.37 -17.67
CA SER A 419 -26.76 -11.48 -16.73
C SER A 419 -27.17 -11.06 -15.31
N LEU A 420 -26.69 -9.91 -14.83
CA LEU A 420 -27.04 -9.37 -13.52
C LEU A 420 -28.54 -9.08 -13.39
N LYS A 421 -29.15 -8.50 -14.43
CA LYS A 421 -30.58 -8.20 -14.47
C LYS A 421 -31.46 -9.43 -14.25
N HIS A 422 -31.06 -10.57 -14.82
CA HIS A 422 -31.79 -11.83 -14.66
C HIS A 422 -31.46 -12.54 -13.35
N TRP A 423 -30.23 -12.40 -12.86
CA TRP A 423 -29.76 -13.14 -11.68
C TRP A 423 -30.15 -12.49 -10.34
N LEU A 424 -30.09 -11.16 -10.25
CA LEU A 424 -30.33 -10.41 -9.01
C LEU A 424 -31.72 -10.63 -8.38
N PRO A 425 -32.84 -10.69 -9.13
CA PRO A 425 -34.17 -10.88 -8.54
C PRO A 425 -34.28 -12.14 -7.68
N ASP A 426 -33.57 -13.20 -8.05
CA ASP A 426 -33.56 -14.50 -7.36
C ASP A 426 -32.51 -14.58 -6.24
N HIS A 427 -31.64 -13.57 -6.08
CA HIS A 427 -30.47 -13.59 -5.19
C HIS A 427 -30.30 -12.27 -4.40
N GLN A 428 -31.39 -11.72 -3.87
CA GLN A 428 -31.38 -10.42 -3.19
C GLN A 428 -30.53 -10.38 -1.92
N ASP A 429 -30.32 -11.54 -1.27
CA ASP A 429 -29.50 -11.65 -0.05
C ASP A 429 -27.99 -11.77 -0.36
N TRP A 430 -27.61 -11.78 -1.64
CA TRP A 430 -26.23 -12.00 -2.07
C TRP A 430 -25.56 -10.68 -2.43
N THR A 431 -24.25 -10.61 -2.19
CA THR A 431 -23.41 -9.52 -2.70
C THR A 431 -22.79 -9.94 -4.03
N VAL A 432 -22.88 -9.07 -5.04
CA VAL A 432 -22.21 -9.26 -6.33
C VAL A 432 -21.18 -8.16 -6.55
N ALA A 433 -20.03 -8.53 -7.09
CA ALA A 433 -18.98 -7.60 -7.49
C ALA A 433 -18.64 -7.79 -8.97
N VAL A 434 -18.57 -6.69 -9.71
CA VAL A 434 -18.11 -6.68 -11.10
C VAL A 434 -16.72 -6.06 -11.12
N LEU A 435 -15.70 -6.87 -11.42
CA LEU A 435 -14.31 -6.43 -11.47
C LEU A 435 -13.90 -6.21 -12.94
N VAL A 436 -13.30 -5.06 -13.21
CA VAL A 436 -12.82 -4.68 -14.54
C VAL A 436 -11.39 -4.14 -14.45
N PRO A 437 -10.55 -4.33 -15.47
CA PRO A 437 -9.13 -3.98 -15.40
C PRO A 437 -8.85 -2.48 -15.50
N ARG A 438 -9.82 -1.64 -15.88
CA ARG A 438 -9.63 -0.20 -16.12
C ARG A 438 -10.85 0.61 -15.68
N ASN A 439 -10.60 1.80 -15.11
CA ASN A 439 -11.65 2.74 -14.68
C ASN A 439 -12.61 3.16 -15.81
N LEU A 440 -12.10 3.31 -17.04
CA LEU A 440 -12.95 3.61 -18.19
C LEU A 440 -13.99 2.51 -18.44
N ARG A 441 -13.58 1.24 -18.34
CA ARG A 441 -14.50 0.09 -18.45
C ARG A 441 -15.48 0.05 -17.29
N GLY A 442 -15.05 0.44 -16.09
CA GLY A 442 -15.95 0.57 -14.94
C GLY A 442 -17.03 1.62 -15.18
N THR A 443 -16.66 2.73 -15.81
CA THR A 443 -17.61 3.78 -16.22
C THR A 443 -18.61 3.26 -17.25
N ASP A 444 -18.16 2.47 -18.24
CA ASP A 444 -19.05 1.83 -19.22
C ASP A 444 -20.08 0.91 -18.54
N VAL A 445 -19.64 0.07 -17.59
CA VAL A 445 -20.51 -0.83 -16.82
C VAL A 445 -21.51 -0.04 -15.99
N ILE A 446 -21.09 1.01 -15.29
CA ILE A 446 -21.96 1.87 -14.49
C ILE A 446 -23.04 2.52 -15.35
N ASN A 447 -22.66 3.07 -16.52
CA ASN A 447 -23.62 3.67 -17.44
C ASN A 447 -24.66 2.65 -17.93
N ALA A 448 -24.22 1.42 -18.22
CA ALA A 448 -25.11 0.34 -18.63
C ALA A 448 -26.04 -0.15 -17.49
N LEU A 449 -25.54 -0.23 -16.25
CA LEU A 449 -26.36 -0.51 -15.06
C LEU A 449 -27.41 0.58 -14.82
N LYS A 450 -27.04 1.86 -14.91
CA LYS A 450 -27.95 3.02 -14.83
C LYS A 450 -29.05 2.92 -15.89
N ALA A 451 -28.69 2.60 -17.14
CA ALA A 451 -29.65 2.44 -18.23
C ALA A 451 -30.69 1.33 -17.98
N GLN A 452 -30.30 0.27 -17.26
CA GLN A 452 -31.18 -0.84 -16.88
C GLN A 452 -31.86 -0.65 -15.52
N LYS A 453 -31.61 0.47 -14.82
CA LYS A 453 -32.15 0.78 -13.47
C LYS A 453 -31.78 -0.28 -12.43
N ILE A 454 -30.57 -0.83 -12.52
CA ILE A 454 -30.03 -1.75 -11.51
C ILE A 454 -29.31 -0.91 -10.46
N GLU A 455 -29.57 -1.19 -9.17
CA GLU A 455 -28.88 -0.53 -8.06
C GLU A 455 -27.44 -1.07 -7.94
N PHE A 456 -26.49 -0.17 -7.63
CA PHE A 456 -25.09 -0.54 -7.46
C PHE A 456 -24.39 0.43 -6.50
N VAL A 457 -23.26 -0.03 -5.95
CA VAL A 457 -22.28 0.82 -5.26
C VAL A 457 -21.03 0.88 -6.13
N GLU A 458 -20.54 2.08 -6.39
CA GLU A 458 -19.34 2.29 -7.20
C GLU A 458 -18.09 2.55 -6.35
N PHE A 459 -16.97 1.99 -6.81
CA PHE A 459 -15.64 2.17 -6.21
C PHE A 459 -14.64 2.62 -7.29
N LEU A 460 -14.94 3.75 -7.96
CA LEU A 460 -14.03 4.37 -8.93
C LEU A 460 -13.30 5.58 -8.30
N ASN A 461 -12.17 5.98 -8.89
CA ASN A 461 -11.32 7.09 -8.39
C ASN A 461 -12.04 8.47 -8.27
N SER A 462 -13.23 8.63 -8.85
CA SER A 462 -14.09 9.79 -8.60
C SER A 462 -15.40 9.31 -8.01
N THR A 463 -15.92 10.01 -7.01
CA THR A 463 -17.24 9.71 -6.47
C THR A 463 -18.32 10.23 -7.43
N ASP A 464 -19.49 9.61 -7.42
CA ASP A 464 -20.68 10.09 -8.13
C ASP A 464 -20.98 11.55 -7.78
N GLN A 465 -20.78 11.96 -6.52
CA GLN A 465 -20.98 13.34 -6.08
C GLN A 465 -20.00 14.30 -6.76
N THR A 466 -18.73 13.93 -6.93
CA THR A 466 -17.75 14.72 -7.68
C THR A 466 -18.10 14.80 -9.16
N ARG A 467 -18.50 13.69 -9.80
CA ARG A 467 -18.89 13.70 -11.22
C ARG A 467 -20.18 14.45 -11.49
N LEU A 468 -21.19 14.32 -10.63
CA LEU A 468 -22.43 15.09 -10.70
C LEU A 468 -22.16 16.59 -10.54
N THR A 469 -21.34 16.98 -9.55
CA THR A 469 -20.97 18.39 -9.34
C THR A 469 -20.16 18.93 -10.50
N ALA A 470 -19.19 18.16 -11.04
CA ALA A 470 -18.42 18.56 -12.20
C ALA A 470 -19.28 18.65 -13.47
N GLY A 471 -20.23 17.74 -13.65
CA GLY A 471 -21.20 17.77 -14.75
C GLY A 471 -22.12 18.99 -14.65
N ALA A 472 -22.63 19.30 -13.46
CA ALA A 472 -23.41 20.50 -13.18
C ALA A 472 -22.63 21.77 -13.50
N LEU A 473 -21.41 21.89 -12.98
CA LEU A 473 -20.51 23.01 -13.26
C LEU A 473 -20.16 23.10 -14.75
N GLY A 474 -19.94 21.97 -15.41
CA GLY A 474 -19.70 21.91 -16.86
C GLY A 474 -20.89 22.40 -17.67
N ASN A 475 -22.12 22.02 -17.29
CA ASN A 475 -23.34 22.52 -17.94
C ASN A 475 -23.53 24.03 -17.72
N VAL A 476 -23.24 24.53 -16.51
CA VAL A 476 -23.27 25.96 -16.20
C VAL A 476 -22.22 26.72 -17.01
N LEU A 477 -20.97 26.26 -17.04
CA LEU A 477 -19.89 26.89 -17.82
C LEU A 477 -20.17 26.84 -19.32
N SER A 478 -20.75 25.74 -19.83
CA SER A 478 -21.19 25.62 -21.22
C SER A 478 -22.28 26.64 -21.57
N PHE A 479 -23.24 26.87 -20.67
CA PHE A 479 -24.21 27.95 -20.82
C PHE A 479 -23.54 29.33 -20.76
N LEU A 480 -22.65 29.59 -19.79
CA LEU A 480 -21.94 30.87 -19.67
C LEU A 480 -21.08 31.20 -20.89
N SER A 481 -20.58 30.18 -21.59
CA SER A 481 -19.86 30.36 -22.86
C SER A 481 -20.76 30.80 -24.02
N GLU A 482 -22.07 30.55 -23.94
CA GLU A 482 -23.05 30.94 -24.96
C GLU A 482 -24.43 31.24 -24.31
N PRO A 483 -24.57 32.39 -23.62
CA PRO A 483 -25.69 32.67 -22.73
C PRO A 483 -27.06 32.82 -23.42
N THR A 484 -27.06 32.90 -24.75
CA THR A 484 -28.27 33.03 -25.56
C THR A 484 -28.88 31.69 -25.95
N SER A 485 -28.22 30.56 -25.66
CA SER A 485 -28.69 29.22 -26.03
C SER A 485 -29.71 28.66 -25.02
N PRO A 486 -31.00 28.52 -25.39
CA PRO A 486 -32.03 27.98 -24.50
C PRO A 486 -31.80 26.49 -24.17
N THR A 487 -31.20 25.75 -25.11
CA THR A 487 -30.87 24.33 -24.94
C THR A 487 -29.76 24.12 -23.91
N LYS A 488 -28.74 24.99 -23.92
CA LYS A 488 -27.67 24.94 -22.91
C LYS A 488 -28.17 25.38 -21.54
N LEU A 489 -29.06 26.38 -21.50
CA LEU A 489 -29.74 26.78 -20.26
C LEU A 489 -30.55 25.63 -19.68
N ALA A 490 -31.36 24.94 -20.48
CA ALA A 490 -32.15 23.79 -20.03
C ALA A 490 -31.25 22.67 -19.47
N ARG A 491 -30.12 22.37 -20.12
CA ARG A 491 -29.13 21.40 -19.62
C ARG A 491 -28.47 21.84 -18.31
N ALA A 492 -28.27 23.14 -18.08
CA ALA A 492 -27.73 23.65 -16.82
C ALA A 492 -28.65 23.39 -15.61
N TYR A 493 -29.95 23.16 -15.85
CA TYR A 493 -30.92 22.81 -14.81
C TYR A 493 -31.19 21.29 -14.66
N GLN A 494 -30.54 20.43 -15.46
CA GLN A 494 -30.70 18.97 -15.43
C GLN A 494 -29.75 18.26 -14.45
N VAL A 495 -29.33 18.94 -13.37
CA VAL A 495 -28.36 18.43 -12.38
C VAL A 495 -28.93 17.25 -11.60
#